data_AF-A0A1H3E9W3-F1
#
_entry.id   AF-A0A1H3E9W3-F1
#
_cell.length_a   1.000
_cell.length_b   1.000
_cell.length_c   1.000
_cell.angle_alpha   90.00
_cell.angle_beta   90.00
_cell.angle_gamma   90.00
#
_symmetry.space_group_name_H-M   'P 1'
#
loop_
_entity.id
_entity.type
_entity.pdbx_description
1 polymer ?
#
loop_
_entity_poly.entity_id
_entity_poly.type
_entity_poly.pdbx_seq_one_letter_code
_entity_poly.pdbx_strand_id
1 'polypeptide(L)'
;MSTDSNTGIDGEMEKINVRVPQALLAQIDDVWEERGYANKSEFIRDALRDAVEPPTQLSEEALAHLAESRNQRERDETVSQADVKERLGIDD
;
A
#
# COMPACT_ATOMS: atom_id res chain seq x y z
N MET A 1 2.10 3.95 -28.43
CA MET A 1 1.95 2.62 -27.81
C MET A 1 0.92 2.79 -26.71
N SER A 2 -0.29 2.26 -26.91
CA SER A 2 -1.35 2.25 -25.89
C SER A 2 -1.35 0.85 -25.29
N THR A 3 -1.04 0.74 -24.01
CA THR A 3 -1.34 -0.46 -23.23
C THR A 3 -2.84 -0.45 -22.95
N ASP A 4 -3.60 -1.13 -23.82
CA ASP A 4 -4.89 -1.70 -23.46
C ASP A 4 -4.63 -2.78 -22.40
N SER A 5 -4.77 -2.41 -21.13
CA SER A 5 -4.85 -3.37 -20.03
C SER A 5 -6.33 -3.69 -19.79
N ASN A 6 -6.94 -4.37 -20.75
CA ASN A 6 -8.18 -5.11 -20.53
C ASN A 6 -7.86 -6.41 -19.79
N THR A 7 -7.73 -6.36 -18.47
CA THR A 7 -7.68 -7.58 -17.66
C THR A 7 -8.33 -7.33 -16.30
N GLY A 8 -9.66 -7.49 -16.29
CA GLY A 8 -10.37 -8.15 -15.20
C GLY A 8 -10.78 -7.30 -14.01
N ILE A 9 -11.67 -6.32 -14.21
CA ILE A 9 -12.90 -6.01 -13.42
C ILE A 9 -13.71 -5.02 -14.29
N ASP A 10 -14.04 -5.36 -15.54
CA ASP A 10 -14.88 -4.47 -16.38
C ASP A 10 -16.36 -4.67 -16.05
N GLY A 11 -16.72 -4.30 -14.81
CA GLY A 11 -18.09 -3.89 -14.53
C GLY A 11 -18.40 -2.61 -15.30
N GLU A 12 -19.65 -2.39 -15.69
CA GLU A 12 -20.07 -1.12 -16.26
C GLU A 12 -19.55 0.05 -15.41
N MET A 13 -18.75 0.92 -16.01
CA MET A 13 -18.24 2.11 -15.34
C MET A 13 -19.26 3.24 -15.46
N GLU A 14 -19.79 3.68 -14.32
CA GLU A 14 -20.65 4.86 -14.26
C GLU A 14 -19.83 6.13 -13.97
N LYS A 15 -20.16 7.23 -14.65
CA LYS A 15 -19.45 8.51 -14.48
C LYS A 15 -20.00 9.27 -13.28
N ILE A 16 -19.12 9.57 -12.32
CA ILE A 16 -19.41 10.49 -11.23
C ILE A 16 -18.86 11.89 -11.54
N ASN A 17 -19.59 12.94 -11.14
CA ASN A 17 -19.14 14.33 -11.23
C ASN A 17 -18.91 14.87 -9.82
N VAL A 18 -17.66 15.24 -9.50
CA VAL A 18 -17.27 15.69 -8.15
C VAL A 18 -16.65 17.08 -8.25
N ARG A 19 -17.02 17.98 -7.32
CA ARG A 19 -16.33 19.26 -7.14
C ARG A 19 -15.30 19.13 -6.03
N VAL A 20 -14.06 19.50 -6.32
CA VAL A 20 -12.96 19.50 -5.34
C VAL A 20 -12.38 20.91 -5.18
N PRO A 21 -11.82 21.26 -4.01
CA PRO A 21 -11.07 22.50 -3.85
C PRO A 21 -9.91 22.57 -4.86
N GLN A 22 -9.64 23.76 -5.41
CA GLN A 22 -8.55 23.96 -6.37
C GLN A 22 -7.18 23.57 -5.81
N ALA A 23 -6.95 23.86 -4.52
CA ALA A 23 -5.73 23.46 -3.83
C ALA A 23 -5.56 21.93 -3.73
N LEU A 24 -6.67 21.18 -3.66
CA LEU A 24 -6.62 19.73 -3.67
C LEU A 24 -6.37 19.20 -5.09
N LEU A 25 -6.99 19.81 -6.11
CA LEU A 25 -6.74 19.45 -7.51
C LEU A 25 -5.26 19.62 -7.87
N ALA A 26 -4.63 20.72 -7.45
CA ALA A 26 -3.19 20.93 -7.67
C ALA A 26 -2.33 19.82 -7.03
N GLN A 27 -2.64 19.43 -5.78
CA GLN A 27 -1.93 18.33 -5.12
C GLN A 27 -2.14 16.99 -5.82
N ILE A 28 -3.36 16.72 -6.30
CA ILE A 28 -3.65 15.51 -7.08
C ILE A 28 -2.79 15.50 -8.35
N ASP A 29 -2.72 16.65 -9.03
CA ASP A 29 -1.98 16.83 -10.28
C ASP A 29 -0.46 16.60 -10.12
N ASP A 30 0.10 16.95 -8.96
CA ASP A 30 1.51 16.69 -8.64
C ASP A 30 1.75 15.21 -8.29
N VAL A 31 0.84 14.58 -7.54
CA VAL A 31 1.08 13.28 -6.92
C VAL A 31 0.79 12.08 -7.83
N TRP A 32 -0.18 12.16 -8.74
CA TRP A 32 -0.62 10.97 -9.49
C TRP A 32 0.46 10.42 -10.45
N GLU A 33 1.25 11.29 -11.09
CA GLU A 33 2.36 10.89 -11.96
C GLU A 33 3.53 10.33 -11.15
N GLU A 34 3.86 10.98 -10.02
CA GLU A 34 4.94 10.53 -9.13
C GLU A 34 4.69 9.12 -8.58
N ARG A 35 3.42 8.77 -8.36
CA ARG A 35 3.01 7.43 -7.93
C ARG A 35 2.85 6.43 -9.09
N GLY A 36 3.08 6.85 -10.34
CA GLY A 36 3.12 5.98 -11.51
C GLY A 36 1.75 5.56 -12.05
N TYR A 37 0.68 6.29 -11.75
CA TYR A 37 -0.64 5.99 -12.31
C TYR A 37 -0.69 6.35 -13.80
N ALA A 38 -1.49 5.62 -14.58
CA ALA A 38 -1.63 5.87 -16.02
C ALA A 38 -2.45 7.15 -16.32
N ASN A 39 -3.36 7.54 -15.44
CA ASN A 39 -4.15 8.77 -15.53
C ASN A 39 -4.71 9.17 -14.16
N LYS A 40 -5.12 10.44 -14.04
CA LYS A 40 -5.76 11.00 -12.83
C LYS A 40 -7.00 10.23 -12.39
N SER A 41 -7.82 9.74 -13.34
CA SER A 41 -9.03 8.99 -13.00
C SER A 41 -8.74 7.64 -12.38
N GLU A 42 -7.61 7.00 -12.71
CA GLU A 42 -7.14 5.78 -12.06
C GLU A 42 -6.76 6.06 -10.60
N PHE A 43 -5.95 7.09 -10.38
CA PHE A 43 -5.57 7.52 -9.04
C PHE A 43 -6.78 7.83 -8.15
N ILE A 44 -7.78 8.53 -8.69
CA ILE A 44 -9.02 8.83 -7.95
C ILE A 44 -9.83 7.57 -7.70
N ARG A 45 -9.95 6.66 -8.67
CA ARG A 45 -10.69 5.40 -8.50
C ARG A 45 -10.04 4.50 -7.46
N ASP A 46 -8.72 4.45 -7.42
CA ASP A 46 -7.95 3.72 -6.42
C ASP A 46 -8.17 4.28 -5.01
N ALA A 47 -8.07 5.60 -4.84
CA ALA A 47 -8.37 6.26 -3.56
C ALA A 47 -9.83 6.03 -3.10
N LEU A 48 -10.79 5.99 -4.03
CA LEU A 48 -12.19 5.66 -3.73
C LEU A 48 -12.35 4.17 -3.35
N ARG A 49 -11.60 3.27 -3.98
CA ARG A 49 -11.60 1.84 -3.64
C ARG A 49 -11.05 1.63 -2.23
N ASP A 50 -9.91 2.24 -1.91
CA ASP A 50 -9.33 2.23 -0.57
C ASP A 50 -10.26 2.81 0.50
N ALA A 51 -11.08 3.82 0.15
CA ALA A 51 -12.06 4.37 1.09
C ALA A 51 -13.22 3.40 1.41
N VAL A 52 -13.58 2.52 0.47
CA VAL A 52 -14.66 1.54 0.63
C VAL A 52 -14.16 0.22 1.20
N GLU A 53 -12.97 -0.20 0.78
CA GLU A 53 -12.28 -1.41 1.23
C GLU A 53 -10.89 -1.00 1.72
N PRO A 54 -10.78 -0.47 2.95
CA PRO A 54 -9.50 -0.01 3.45
C PRO A 54 -8.52 -1.18 3.52
N PRO A 55 -7.25 -0.95 3.11
CA PRO A 55 -6.24 -1.99 3.19
C PRO A 55 -6.18 -2.49 4.64
N THR A 56 -5.95 -3.80 4.81
CA THR A 56 -5.83 -4.38 6.14
C THR A 56 -4.71 -3.69 6.88
N GLN A 57 -5.06 -2.86 7.86
CA GLN A 57 -4.07 -2.16 8.67
C GLN A 57 -3.48 -3.15 9.66
N LEU A 58 -2.16 -3.08 9.84
CA LEU A 58 -1.52 -3.75 10.96
C LEU A 58 -2.11 -3.21 12.26
N SER A 59 -2.32 -4.07 13.25
CA SER A 59 -2.70 -3.62 14.58
C SER A 59 -1.61 -2.70 15.15
N GLU A 60 -1.99 -1.83 16.09
CA GLU A 60 -1.01 -0.98 16.81
C GLU A 60 0.11 -1.83 17.43
N GLU A 61 -0.24 -3.02 17.93
CA GLU A 61 0.72 -4.01 18.45
C GLU A 61 1.69 -4.50 17.36
N ALA A 62 1.19 -4.88 16.18
CA ALA A 62 2.05 -5.31 15.08
C ALA A 62 2.97 -4.19 14.60
N LEU A 63 2.49 -2.95 14.55
CA LEU A 63 3.32 -1.77 14.24
C LEU A 63 4.40 -1.53 15.31
N ALA A 64 4.05 -1.66 16.59
CA ALA A 64 4.99 -1.56 17.69
C ALA A 64 6.09 -2.63 17.61
N HIS A 65 5.73 -3.88 17.27
CA HIS A 65 6.70 -4.95 17.05
C HIS A 65 7.66 -4.66 15.89
N LEU A 66 7.18 -4.07 14.78
CA LEU A 66 8.05 -3.67 13.67
C LEU A 66 9.03 -2.55 14.07
N ALA A 67 8.56 -1.58 14.86
CA ALA A 67 9.41 -0.52 15.38
C ALA A 67 10.50 -1.06 16.33
N GLU A 68 10.11 -1.96 17.24
CA GLU A 68 11.04 -2.60 18.16
C GLU A 68 12.04 -3.50 17.42
N SER A 69 11.59 -4.29 16.45
CA SER A 69 12.47 -5.11 15.61
C SER A 69 13.52 -4.27 14.87
N ARG A 70 13.18 -3.05 14.42
CA ARG A 70 14.15 -2.12 13.83
C ARG A 70 15.22 -1.70 14.84
N ASN A 71 14.83 -1.33 16.06
CA ASN A 71 15.78 -0.98 17.12
C ASN A 71 16.70 -2.15 17.48
N GLN A 72 16.16 -3.37 17.57
CA GLN A 72 16.94 -4.58 17.85
C GLN A 72 18.00 -4.86 16.78
N ARG A 73 17.65 -4.64 15.50
CA ARG A 73 18.63 -4.72 14.40
C ARG A 73 19.75 -3.71 14.53
N GLU A 74 19.45 -2.48 14.94
CA GLU A 74 20.47 -1.43 15.13
C GLU A 74 21.38 -1.69 16.33
N ARG A 75 20.90 -2.46 17.32
CA ARG A 75 21.66 -2.88 18.51
C ARG A 75 22.34 -4.24 18.37
N ASP A 76 22.30 -4.86 17.18
CA ASP A 76 22.77 -6.22 16.93
C ASP A 76 22.16 -7.29 17.88
N GLU A 77 20.93 -7.08 18.32
CA GLU A 77 20.18 -7.99 19.20
C GLU A 77 19.41 -9.08 18.44
N THR A 78 19.52 -9.10 17.10
CA THR A 78 18.87 -10.12 16.27
C THR A 78 19.64 -11.44 16.26
N VAL A 79 18.90 -12.55 16.23
CA VAL A 79 19.44 -13.91 16.15
C VAL A 79 19.30 -14.49 14.74
N SER A 80 20.16 -15.45 14.38
CA SER A 80 20.07 -16.09 13.07
C SER A 80 18.88 -17.04 13.00
N GLN A 81 18.39 -17.28 11.77
CA GLN A 81 17.30 -18.23 11.56
C GLN A 81 17.68 -19.66 12.00
N ALA A 82 18.94 -20.07 11.79
CA ALA A 82 19.41 -21.39 12.16
C ALA A 82 19.37 -21.58 13.69
N ASP A 83 19.87 -20.61 14.45
CA ASP A 83 19.87 -20.66 15.92
C ASP A 83 18.44 -20.72 16.48
N VAL A 84 17.50 -19.99 15.84
CA VAL A 84 16.10 -19.99 16.24
C VAL A 84 15.42 -21.32 15.95
N LYS A 85 15.67 -21.90 14.76
CA LYS A 85 15.13 -23.22 14.39
C LYS A 85 15.60 -24.32 15.36
N GLU A 86 16.90 -24.34 15.67
CA GLU A 86 17.48 -25.27 16.65
C GLU A 86 16.84 -25.10 18.03
N ARG A 87 16.73 -23.85 18.52
CA ARG A 87 16.15 -23.56 19.83
C ARG A 87 14.67 -23.95 19.94
N LEU A 88 13.91 -23.85 18.85
CA LEU A 88 12.48 -24.16 18.81
C LEU A 88 12.18 -25.62 18.43
N GLY A 89 13.20 -26.42 18.09
CA GLY A 89 13.03 -27.81 17.67
C GLY A 89 12.24 -27.95 16.37
N ILE A 90 12.39 -26.99 15.44
CA ILE A 90 11.74 -27.02 14.13
C ILE A 90 12.75 -27.59 13.14
N ASP A 91 12.61 -28.89 12.83
CA ASP A 91 13.32 -29.54 11.73
C ASP A 91 12.72 -29.09 10.38
N ASP A 92 13.59 -28.98 9.36
CA ASP A 92 13.36 -28.30 8.07
C ASP A 92 12.11 -28.72 7.27
#